data_AF-A0A957IJW3-F1
#
_entry.id   AF-A0A957IJW3-F1
#
_cell.length_a   1.000
_cell.length_b   1.000
_cell.length_c   1.000
_cell.angle_alpha   90.00
_cell.angle_beta   90.00
_cell.angle_gamma   90.00
#
_symmetry.space_group_name_H-M   'P 1'
#
loop_
_entity.id
_entity.type
_entity.pdbx_description
1 polymer ?
#
loop_
_entity_poly.entity_id
_entity_poly.type
_entity_poly.pdbx_seq_one_letter_code
_entity_poly.pdbx_strand_id
1 'polypeptide(L)'
;GHFFVESASDLARLIGLSEWVIGVTIVAIGTSAPEIATSLVALMRGQSGMSAGNLVGSDLFNLLGVLGLAGVLHPMVVNPAAQSSILLLGGMVVLVVVMMRTGWRMSRWEGGLLILITIGRWILDFMR
;
A
#
# COMPACT_ATOMS: atom_id res chain seq x y z
N GLY A 1 13.76 5.97 -6.66
CA GLY A 1 12.30 5.89 -6.88
C GLY A 1 12.00 5.86 -8.36
N HIS A 2 11.91 7.03 -9.00
CA HIS A 2 11.45 7.17 -10.39
C HIS A 2 12.15 6.26 -11.40
N PHE A 3 13.48 6.31 -11.49
CA PHE A 3 14.25 5.46 -12.42
C PHE A 3 14.05 3.95 -12.22
N PHE A 4 13.82 3.52 -10.97
CA PHE A 4 13.57 2.11 -10.66
C PHE A 4 12.18 1.69 -11.12
N VAL A 5 11.16 2.49 -10.80
CA VAL A 5 9.77 2.23 -11.23
C VAL A 5 9.70 2.21 -12.75
N GLU A 6 10.30 3.20 -13.42
CA GLU A 6 10.27 3.34 -14.88
C GLU A 6 10.95 2.16 -15.59
N SER A 7 12.18 1.83 -15.20
CA SER A 7 12.93 0.71 -15.80
C SER A 7 12.26 -0.65 -15.53
N ALA A 8 11.68 -0.84 -14.34
CA ALA A 8 10.96 -2.05 -13.99
C ALA A 8 9.62 -2.17 -14.75
N SER A 9 8.90 -1.05 -14.92
CA SER A 9 7.67 -0.99 -15.71
C SER A 9 7.94 -1.30 -17.18
N ASP A 10 9.05 -0.84 -17.75
CA ASP A 10 9.43 -1.15 -19.13
C ASP A 10 9.74 -2.64 -19.32
N LEU A 11 10.46 -3.25 -18.39
CA LEU A 11 10.69 -4.71 -18.40
C LEU A 11 9.39 -5.50 -18.26
N ALA A 12 8.46 -5.04 -17.41
CA ALA A 12 7.17 -5.68 -17.21
C ALA A 12 6.27 -5.62 -18.46
N ARG A 13 6.31 -4.51 -19.20
CA ARG A 13 5.65 -4.38 -20.50
C ARG A 13 6.24 -5.35 -21.52
N LEU A 14 7.56 -5.52 -21.54
CA LEU A 14 8.24 -6.44 -22.47
C LEU A 14 7.85 -7.91 -22.27
N ILE A 15 7.49 -8.30 -21.05
CA ILE A 15 6.99 -9.65 -20.74
C ILE A 15 5.45 -9.79 -20.83
N GLY A 16 4.77 -8.75 -21.32
CA GLY A 16 3.33 -8.78 -21.62
C GLY A 16 2.39 -8.54 -20.43
N LEU A 17 2.89 -7.98 -19.32
CA LEU A 17 2.03 -7.61 -18.19
C LEU A 17 1.17 -6.38 -18.53
N SER A 18 -0.08 -6.38 -18.06
CA SER A 18 -1.00 -5.25 -18.26
C SER A 18 -0.62 -4.05 -17.39
N GLU A 19 -0.96 -2.85 -17.86
CA GLU A 19 -0.73 -1.60 -17.10
C GLU A 19 -1.38 -1.63 -15.71
N TRP A 20 -2.52 -2.32 -15.56
CA TRP A 20 -3.14 -2.55 -14.26
C TRP A 20 -2.23 -3.36 -13.31
N VAL A 21 -1.70 -4.49 -13.78
CA VAL A 21 -0.80 -5.35 -12.99
C VAL A 21 0.48 -4.59 -12.64
N ILE A 22 1.05 -3.85 -13.58
CA ILE A 22 2.25 -3.02 -13.36
C ILE A 22 1.97 -1.95 -12.30
N GLY A 23 0.81 -1.30 -12.36
CA GLY A 23 0.37 -0.30 -11.40
C GLY A 23 0.22 -0.85 -9.98
N VAL A 24 -0.48 -1.98 -9.81
CA VAL A 24 -0.74 -2.56 -8.48
C VAL A 24 0.46 -3.31 -7.89
N THR A 25 1.53 -3.54 -8.67
CA THR A 25 2.74 -4.25 -8.21
C THR A 25 3.98 -3.36 -8.22
N ILE A 26 4.56 -3.10 -9.39
CA ILE A 26 5.85 -2.42 -9.55
C ILE A 26 5.77 -0.97 -9.12
N VAL A 27 4.73 -0.26 -9.58
CA VAL A 27 4.54 1.15 -9.19
C VAL A 27 4.28 1.21 -7.70
N ALA A 28 3.31 0.43 -7.19
CA ALA A 28 2.99 0.38 -5.76
C ALA A 28 4.21 0.08 -4.88
N ILE A 29 4.99 -0.96 -5.19
CA ILE A 29 6.21 -1.31 -4.44
C ILE A 29 7.26 -0.22 -4.58
N GLY A 30 7.52 0.27 -5.78
CA GLY A 30 8.58 1.23 -6.02
C GLY A 30 8.30 2.62 -5.44
N THR A 31 7.02 3.00 -5.33
CA THR A 31 6.61 4.22 -4.60
C THR A 31 6.69 4.05 -3.11
N SER A 32 6.38 2.87 -2.55
CA SER A 32 6.40 2.62 -1.08
C SER A 32 7.77 2.17 -0.54
N ALA A 33 8.73 1.85 -1.40
CA ALA A 33 10.07 1.41 -0.98
C ALA A 33 10.82 2.43 -0.11
N PRO A 34 10.80 3.75 -0.41
CA PRO A 34 11.37 4.77 0.49
C PRO A 34 10.70 4.80 1.87
N GLU A 35 9.38 4.63 1.94
CA GLU A 35 8.61 4.61 3.19
C GLU A 35 8.95 3.38 4.03
N ILE A 36 9.12 2.22 3.41
CA ILE A 36 9.60 1.00 4.08
C ILE A 36 11.00 1.23 4.65
N ALA A 37 11.91 1.81 3.85
CA ALA A 37 13.28 2.07 4.28
C ALA A 37 13.34 3.06 5.46
N THR A 38 12.62 4.18 5.37
CA THR A 38 12.54 5.20 6.45
C THR A 38 11.87 4.66 7.70
N SER A 39 10.80 3.89 7.57
CA SER A 39 10.12 3.23 8.69
C SER A 39 11.04 2.21 9.39
N LEU A 40 11.77 1.40 8.62
CA LEU A 40 12.71 0.42 9.18
C LEU A 40 13.84 1.11 9.95
N VAL A 41 14.43 2.16 9.39
CA VAL A 41 15.48 2.95 10.06
C VAL A 41 14.95 3.60 11.35
N ALA A 42 13.74 4.16 11.33
CA ALA A 42 13.12 4.73 12.53
C ALA A 42 12.86 3.66 13.62
N LEU A 43 12.41 2.46 13.24
CA LEU A 43 12.23 1.34 14.15
C LEU A 43 13.56 0.87 14.76
N MET A 44 14.62 0.76 13.95
CA MET A 44 15.97 0.42 14.44
C MET A 44 16.51 1.44 15.43
N ARG A 45 16.08 2.70 15.32
CA ARG A 45 16.44 3.80 16.25
C ARG A 45 15.51 3.89 17.48
N GLY A 46 14.58 2.94 17.65
CA GLY A 46 13.60 2.96 18.75
C GLY A 46 12.52 4.03 18.61
N GLN A 47 12.39 4.66 17.44
CA GLN A 47 11.44 5.75 17.17
C GLN A 47 10.12 5.21 16.58
N SER A 48 9.52 4.22 17.23
CA SER A 48 8.35 3.49 16.73
C SER A 48 7.15 4.38 16.45
N GLY A 49 6.92 5.41 17.29
CA GLY A 49 5.84 6.37 17.08
C GLY A 49 6.03 7.25 15.84
N MET A 50 7.27 7.62 15.53
CA MET A 50 7.60 8.38 14.31
C MET A 50 7.40 7.52 13.06
N SER A 51 7.79 6.25 13.11
CA SER A 51 7.55 5.29 12.01
C SER A 51 6.06 5.11 11.75
N ALA A 52 5.25 4.91 12.80
CA ALA A 52 3.81 4.75 12.64
C ALA A 52 3.13 6.02 12.11
N GLY A 53 3.53 7.20 12.61
CA GLY A 53 3.03 8.49 12.13
C GLY A 53 3.36 8.75 10.67
N ASN A 54 4.58 8.40 10.23
CA ASN A 54 4.98 8.52 8.82
C ASN A 54 4.15 7.61 7.92
N LEU A 55 3.95 6.34 8.32
CA LEU A 55 3.19 5.37 7.54
C LEU A 55 1.73 5.81 7.37
N VAL A 56 1.05 6.10 8.49
CA VAL A 56 -0.37 6.52 8.48
C VAL A 56 -0.55 7.86 7.78
N GLY A 57 0.34 8.83 8.02
CA GLY A 57 0.26 10.15 7.42
C GLY A 57 0.46 10.13 5.90
N SER A 58 1.41 9.34 5.41
CA SER A 58 1.70 9.23 3.98
C SER A 58 0.56 8.54 3.22
N ASP A 59 0.00 7.46 3.78
CA ASP A 59 -1.15 6.76 3.18
C ASP A 59 -2.38 7.66 3.13
N LEU A 60 -2.64 8.41 4.20
CA LEU A 60 -3.78 9.34 4.26
C LEU A 60 -3.61 10.51 3.28
N PHE A 61 -2.39 11.04 3.14
CA PHE A 61 -2.09 12.09 2.16
C PHE A 61 -2.21 11.59 0.71
N ASN A 62 -1.75 10.38 0.42
CA ASN A 62 -1.88 9.78 -0.91
C ASN A 62 -3.36 9.56 -1.26
N LEU A 63 -4.16 9.06 -0.32
CA LEU A 63 -5.57 8.76 -0.55
C LEU A 63 -6.46 10.00 -0.63
N LEU A 64 -6.22 11.03 0.21
CA LEU A 64 -7.05 12.23 0.23
C LEU A 64 -6.50 13.34 -0.66
N GLY A 65 -5.18 13.58 -0.59
CA GLY A 65 -4.49 14.65 -1.31
C GLY A 65 -4.22 14.28 -2.75
N VAL A 66 -3.40 13.25 -2.99
CA VAL A 66 -2.95 12.88 -4.35
C VAL A 66 -4.12 12.39 -5.21
N LEU A 67 -4.91 11.42 -4.72
CA LEU A 67 -6.07 10.91 -5.45
C LEU A 67 -7.16 11.97 -5.62
N GLY A 68 -7.40 12.82 -4.60
CA GLY A 68 -8.34 13.92 -4.69
C GLY A 68 -7.95 14.95 -5.74
N LEU A 69 -6.67 15.35 -5.76
CA LEU A 69 -6.12 16.24 -6.77
C LEU A 69 -6.19 15.62 -8.18
N ALA A 70 -5.86 14.33 -8.31
CA ALA A 70 -5.98 13.61 -9.57
C ALA A 70 -7.43 13.64 -10.09
N GLY A 71 -8.42 13.44 -9.21
CA GLY A 71 -9.84 13.52 -9.57
C GLY A 71 -10.31 14.92 -9.99
N VAL A 72 -9.78 15.98 -9.38
CA VAL A 72 -10.05 17.38 -9.78
C VAL A 72 -9.48 17.67 -11.16
N LEU A 73 -8.26 17.21 -11.44
CA LEU A 73 -7.59 17.45 -12.71
C LEU A 73 -8.17 16.61 -13.84
N HIS A 74 -8.42 15.32 -13.58
CA HIS A 74 -8.89 14.34 -14.55
C HIS A 74 -9.93 13.42 -13.90
N PRO A 75 -11.24 13.60 -14.19
CA PRO A 75 -12.26 12.67 -13.73
C PRO A 75 -11.98 11.25 -14.25
N MET A 76 -11.81 10.30 -13.34
CA MET A 76 -11.50 8.91 -13.66
C MET A 76 -12.71 8.00 -13.47
N VAL A 77 -12.93 7.07 -14.40
CA VAL A 77 -13.91 6.00 -14.24
C VAL A 77 -13.27 4.89 -13.40
N VAL A 78 -13.83 4.63 -12.23
CA VAL A 78 -13.38 3.53 -11.36
C VAL A 78 -13.91 2.21 -11.91
N ASN A 79 -12.99 1.29 -12.23
CA ASN A 79 -13.34 -0.05 -12.70
C ASN A 79 -14.18 -0.78 -11.62
N PRO A 80 -15.30 -1.45 -11.98
CA PRO A 80 -16.08 -2.25 -11.03
C PRO A 80 -15.25 -3.26 -10.23
N ALA A 81 -14.19 -3.82 -10.82
CA ALA A 81 -13.26 -4.71 -10.12
C ALA A 81 -12.58 -4.02 -8.92
N ALA A 82 -12.26 -2.72 -9.05
CA ALA A 82 -11.65 -1.93 -7.99
C ALA A 82 -12.59 -1.68 -6.80
N GLN A 83 -13.91 -1.71 -6.99
CA GLN A 83 -14.87 -1.51 -5.89
C GLN A 83 -14.69 -2.57 -4.80
N SER A 84 -14.54 -3.83 -5.20
CA SER A 84 -14.29 -4.93 -4.26
C SER A 84 -12.97 -4.78 -3.52
N SER A 85 -11.90 -4.38 -4.22
CA SER A 85 -10.58 -4.13 -3.64
C SER A 85 -10.57 -2.95 -2.67
N ILE A 86 -11.28 -1.85 -3.00
CA ILE A 86 -11.40 -0.66 -2.15
C ILE A 86 -12.14 -0.97 -0.85
N LEU A 87 -13.28 -1.69 -0.94
CA LEU A 87 -14.05 -2.11 0.24
C LEU A 87 -13.20 -3.00 1.17
N LEU A 88 -12.45 -3.93 0.58
CA LEU A 88 -11.62 -4.86 1.32
C LEU A 88 -10.41 -4.15 1.96
N LEU A 89 -9.77 -3.22 1.24
CA LEU A 89 -8.75 -2.32 1.80
C LEU A 89 -9.28 -1.48 2.97
N GLY A 90 -10.49 -0.92 2.84
CA GLY A 90 -11.15 -0.21 3.93
C GLY A 90 -11.38 -1.11 5.15
N GLY A 91 -11.82 -2.35 4.93
CA GLY A 91 -11.95 -3.35 5.99
C GLY A 91 -10.62 -3.69 6.67
N MET A 92 -9.53 -3.78 5.90
CA MET A 92 -8.18 -3.99 6.45
C MET A 92 -7.75 -2.83 7.35
N VAL A 93 -8.01 -1.57 6.95
CA VAL A 93 -7.71 -0.40 7.78
C VAL A 93 -8.48 -0.45 9.11
N VAL A 94 -9.78 -0.79 9.06
CA VAL A 94 -10.59 -0.95 10.28
C VAL A 94 -10.03 -2.06 11.17
N LEU A 95 -9.63 -3.20 10.60
CA LEU A 95 -9.02 -4.30 11.33
C LEU A 95 -7.74 -3.82 12.06
N VAL A 96 -6.85 -3.10 11.38
CA VAL A 96 -5.62 -2.55 12.00
C VAL A 96 -5.96 -1.64 13.18
N VAL A 97 -6.92 -0.72 13.01
CA VAL A 97 -7.33 0.20 14.09
C VAL A 97 -7.91 -0.56 15.29
N VAL A 98 -8.70 -1.62 15.04
CA VAL A 98 -9.25 -2.46 16.12
C VAL A 98 -8.15 -3.20 16.87
N MET A 99 -7.15 -3.75 16.18
CA MET A 99 -6.02 -4.44 16.82
C MET A 99 -5.19 -3.47 17.68
N MET A 100 -4.98 -2.24 17.19
CA MET A 100 -4.25 -1.21 17.91
C MET A 100 -5.00 -0.64 19.14
N ARG A 101 -6.31 -0.86 19.30
CA ARG A 101 -7.09 -0.33 20.44
C ARG A 101 -6.57 -0.82 21.79
N THR A 102 -5.99 -2.00 21.84
CA THR A 102 -5.44 -2.60 23.05
C THR A 102 -4.07 -2.01 23.38
N GLY A 103 -4.08 -0.82 24.00
CA GLY A 103 -2.86 -0.17 24.49
C GLY A 103 -2.02 0.54 23.43
N TRP A 104 -2.58 0.83 22.25
CA TRP A 104 -1.91 1.54 21.15
C TRP A 104 -0.56 0.93 20.77
N ARG A 105 -0.51 -0.39 20.81
CA ARG A 105 0.68 -1.19 20.52
C ARG A 105 0.31 -2.22 19.47
N MET A 106 1.27 -2.48 18.59
CA MET A 106 1.18 -3.55 17.61
C MET A 106 2.15 -4.65 18.02
N SER A 107 1.62 -5.81 18.38
CA SER A 107 2.42 -6.98 18.74
C SER A 107 2.94 -7.69 17.49
N ARG A 108 3.98 -8.50 17.68
CA ARG A 108 4.59 -9.29 16.60
C ARG A 108 3.59 -10.25 15.94
N TRP A 109 2.65 -10.79 16.72
CA TRP A 109 1.62 -11.69 16.24
C TRP A 109 0.59 -10.98 15.36
N GLU A 110 0.18 -9.78 15.75
CA GLU A 110 -0.77 -8.98 14.98
C GLU A 110 -0.14 -8.54 13.65
N GLY A 111 1.13 -8.12 13.66
CA GLY A 111 1.89 -7.84 12.44
C GLY A 111 2.02 -9.07 11.53
N GLY A 112 2.33 -10.24 12.09
CA GLY A 112 2.40 -11.50 11.33
C GLY A 112 1.06 -11.88 10.69
N LEU A 113 -0.05 -11.70 11.42
CA LEU A 113 -1.40 -11.94 10.90
C LEU A 113 -1.73 -11.00 9.73
N LEU A 114 -1.40 -9.71 9.83
CA LEU A 114 -1.62 -8.75 8.74
C LEU A 114 -0.83 -9.10 7.48
N ILE A 115 0.43 -9.55 7.63
CA ILE A 115 1.25 -9.99 6.50
C ILE A 115 0.59 -11.21 5.83
N LEU A 116 0.15 -12.20 6.61
CA LEU A 116 -0.56 -13.38 6.11
C LEU A 116 -1.82 -13.03 5.33
N ILE A 117 -2.64 -12.13 5.87
CA ILE A 117 -3.85 -11.64 5.22
C ILE A 117 -3.51 -10.95 3.89
N THR A 118 -2.46 -10.12 3.88
CA THR A 118 -2.03 -9.37 2.69
C THR A 118 -1.52 -10.31 1.59
N ILE A 119 -0.69 -11.29 1.94
CA ILE A 119 -0.19 -12.30 1.00
C ILE A 119 -1.33 -13.15 0.46
N GLY A 120 -2.25 -13.60 1.32
CA GLY A 120 -3.43 -14.35 0.90
C GLY A 120 -4.29 -13.57 -0.08
N ARG A 121 -4.49 -12.27 0.18
CA ARG A 121 -5.21 -11.38 -0.74
C ARG A 121 -4.50 -11.28 -2.09
N TRP A 122 -3.19 -11.02 -2.10
CA TRP A 122 -2.41 -10.92 -3.34
C TRP A 122 -2.52 -12.20 -4.18
N ILE A 123 -2.43 -13.37 -3.56
CA ILE A 123 -2.59 -14.64 -4.28
C ILE A 123 -3.97 -14.74 -4.93
N LEU A 124 -5.03 -14.39 -4.20
CA LEU A 124 -6.40 -14.40 -4.74
C LEU A 124 -6.61 -13.39 -5.87
N ASP A 125 -6.00 -12.20 -5.77
CA ASP A 125 -6.05 -11.16 -6.79
C ASP A 125 -5.29 -11.59 -8.06
N PHE A 126 -4.18 -12.33 -7.94
CA PHE A 126 -3.42 -12.89 -9.07
C PHE A 126 -4.08 -14.09 -9.75
N MET A 127 -4.98 -14.79 -9.04
CA MET A 127 -5.69 -15.96 -9.57
C MET A 127 -7.01 -15.61 -10.29
N ARG A 128 -7.43 -14.35 -10.28
CA ARG A 128 -8.63 -13.83 -10.95
C ARG A 128 -8.26 -13.11 -12.24
#